data_AF-A0AAD2YGR3-F1
#
_entry.id   AF-A0AAD2YGR3-F1
#
_cell.length_a   1.000
_cell.length_b   1.000
_cell.length_c   1.000
_cell.angle_alpha   90.00
_cell.angle_beta   90.00
_cell.angle_gamma   90.00
#
_symmetry.space_group_name_H-M   'P 1'
#
loop_
_entity.id
_entity.type
_entity.pdbx_description
1 polymer ?
#
loop_
_entity_poly.entity_id
_entity_poly.type
_entity_poly.pdbx_seq_one_letter_code
_entity_poly.pdbx_strand_id
1 'polypeptide(L)'
;MPTTWNNLLNLFFPNLCKICKRPLVEGEEQICLKCLCDLPHTGYHQLVNNPVEQLFIGKNRIEYATAYLRYEKGGKVQSLIHSLKYHDNKELGYLLG
;
A
#
# COMPACT_ATOMS: atom_id res chain seq x y z
N MET A 1 18.49 5.49 18.70
CA MET A 1 19.63 6.36 18.34
C MET A 1 20.41 5.68 17.23
N PRO A 2 20.41 6.21 15.99
CA PRO A 2 21.23 5.64 14.94
C PRO A 2 22.70 5.89 15.29
N THR A 3 23.47 4.82 15.42
CA THR A 3 24.93 4.91 15.55
C THR A 3 25.50 5.44 14.24
N THR A 4 26.56 6.24 14.29
CA THR A 4 27.23 6.82 13.11
C THR A 4 27.58 5.78 12.04
N TRP A 5 27.77 4.52 12.46
CA TRP A 5 28.01 3.37 11.62
C TRP A 5 26.79 2.96 10.75
N ASN A 6 25.57 3.03 11.29
CA ASN A 6 24.34 2.74 10.53
C ASN A 6 24.12 3.76 9.40
N ASN A 7 24.49 5.02 9.62
CA ASN A 7 24.36 6.06 8.60
C ASN A 7 25.34 5.82 7.43
N LEU A 8 26.54 5.31 7.70
CA LEU A 8 27.50 4.95 6.66
C LEU A 8 27.00 3.75 5.83
N LEU A 9 26.43 2.73 6.48
CA LEU A 9 25.87 1.56 5.79
C LEU A 9 24.66 1.92 4.93
N ASN A 10 23.78 2.82 5.40
CA ASN A 10 22.63 3.31 4.64
C ASN A 10 23.02 4.06 3.35
N LEU A 11 24.25 4.59 3.26
CA LEU A 11 24.77 5.21 2.03
C LEU A 11 24.95 4.18 0.91
N PHE A 12 25.39 2.96 1.27
CA PHE A 12 25.67 1.87 0.32
C PHE A 12 24.50 0.91 0.15
N PHE A 13 23.72 0.71 1.22
CA PHE A 13 22.57 -0.21 1.26
C PHE A 13 21.33 0.51 1.82
N PRO A 14 20.80 1.52 1.11
CA PRO A 14 19.62 2.24 1.56
C PRO A 14 18.39 1.33 1.55
N ASN A 15 17.51 1.53 2.53
CA ASN A 15 16.15 1.00 2.45
C ASN A 15 15.43 1.68 1.28
N LEU A 16 14.91 0.89 0.36
CA LEU A 16 14.25 1.39 -0.85
C LEU A 16 12.73 1.21 -0.76
N CYS A 17 12.01 2.22 -1.23
CA CYS A 17 10.55 2.15 -1.38
C CYS A 17 10.15 0.94 -2.21
N LYS A 18 9.19 0.14 -1.73
CA LYS A 18 8.75 -1.07 -2.44
C LYS A 18 8.16 -0.79 -3.83
N ILE A 19 7.62 0.41 -4.06
CA ILE A 19 7.02 0.86 -5.33
C ILE A 19 8.05 1.49 -6.26
N CYS A 20 8.56 2.68 -5.95
CA CYS A 20 9.39 3.47 -6.87
C CYS A 20 10.90 3.26 -6.73
N LYS A 21 11.33 2.42 -5.76
CA LYS A 21 12.74 2.11 -5.48
C LYS A 21 13.62 3.29 -5.07
N ARG A 22 13.05 4.45 -4.71
CA ARG A 22 13.83 5.56 -4.13
C ARG A 22 14.26 5.23 -2.68
N PRO A 23 15.39 5.76 -2.22
CA PRO A 23 15.77 5.69 -0.81
C PRO A 23 14.68 6.30 0.08
N LEU A 24 14.39 5.60 1.17
CA LEU A 24 13.47 6.02 2.21
C LEU A 24 14.21 6.94 3.19
N VAL A 25 13.54 8.01 3.61
CA VAL A 25 14.07 8.92 4.63
C VAL A 25 13.58 8.54 6.02
N GLU A 26 14.13 9.17 7.05
CA GLU A 26 13.72 8.91 8.43
C GLU A 26 12.20 9.12 8.60
N GLY A 27 11.52 8.14 9.21
CA GLY A 27 10.06 8.09 9.33
C GLY A 27 9.32 7.43 8.16
N GLU A 28 9.97 7.17 7.03
CA GLU A 28 9.43 6.32 5.96
C GLU A 28 9.88 4.86 6.16
N GLU A 29 8.96 3.90 6.11
CA GLU A 29 9.27 2.49 6.38
C GLU A 29 9.31 1.61 5.13
N GLN A 30 8.16 1.22 4.59
CA GLN A 30 8.07 0.33 3.42
C GLN A 30 7.77 1.10 2.14
N ILE A 31 6.97 2.16 2.27
CA ILE A 31 6.52 3.00 1.18
C ILE A 31 6.91 4.43 1.49
N CYS A 32 7.43 5.11 0.48
CA CYS A 32 7.78 6.50 0.59
C CYS A 32 6.51 7.38 0.53
N LEU A 33 6.52 8.54 1.18
CA LEU A 33 5.34 9.40 1.35
C LEU A 33 4.64 9.70 0.01
N LYS A 34 5.42 10.10 -1.00
CA LYS A 34 4.90 10.32 -2.37
C LYS A 34 4.12 9.12 -2.90
N CYS A 35 4.69 7.92 -2.81
CA CYS A 35 4.00 6.73 -3.31
C CYS A 35 2.78 6.36 -2.48
N LEU A 36 2.81 6.62 -1.17
CA LEU A 36 1.69 6.41 -0.26
C LEU A 36 0.52 7.34 -0.61
N CYS A 37 0.79 8.63 -0.80
CA CYS A 37 -0.21 9.62 -1.23
C CYS A 37 -0.75 9.35 -2.64
N ASP A 38 0.12 8.89 -3.55
CA ASP A 38 -0.25 8.57 -4.94
C ASP A 38 -0.85 7.14 -5.09
N LEU A 39 -1.22 6.46 -4.00
CA LEU A 39 -1.91 5.18 -4.11
C LEU A 39 -3.32 5.40 -4.69
N PRO A 40 -3.81 4.47 -5.54
CA PRO A 40 -5.11 4.63 -6.19
C PRO A 40 -6.25 4.27 -5.22
N HIS A 41 -6.50 5.14 -4.25
CA HIS A 41 -7.63 5.03 -3.33
C HIS A 41 -8.95 5.21 -4.10
N THR A 42 -9.93 4.35 -3.82
CA THR A 42 -11.20 4.39 -4.55
C THR A 42 -12.17 5.45 -3.99
N GLY A 43 -12.05 5.76 -2.70
CA GLY A 43 -13.01 6.61 -1.98
C GLY A 43 -14.43 6.02 -1.86
N TYR A 44 -14.64 4.74 -2.20
CA TYR A 44 -15.99 4.16 -2.30
C TYR A 44 -16.77 4.12 -0.99
N HIS A 45 -16.08 4.20 0.16
CA HIS A 45 -16.73 4.32 1.46
C HIS A 45 -17.52 5.63 1.65
N GLN A 46 -17.28 6.65 0.82
CA GLN A 46 -17.96 7.94 0.83
C GLN A 46 -19.10 8.01 -0.20
N LEU A 47 -19.23 6.98 -1.04
CA LEU A 47 -20.21 6.94 -2.13
C LEU A 47 -21.35 5.99 -1.76
N VAL A 48 -22.56 6.52 -1.84
CA VAL A 48 -23.78 5.71 -1.76
C VAL A 48 -23.97 4.94 -3.07
N ASN A 49 -24.33 3.66 -2.99
CA ASN A 49 -24.52 2.78 -4.15
C ASN A 49 -23.25 2.65 -5.00
N ASN A 50 -22.11 2.45 -4.33
CA ASN A 50 -20.80 2.39 -4.98
C ASN A 50 -20.64 1.10 -5.82
N PRO A 51 -19.65 1.04 -6.73
CA PRO A 51 -19.48 -0.12 -7.61
C PRO A 51 -19.33 -1.45 -6.89
N VAL A 52 -18.80 -1.47 -5.65
CA VAL A 52 -18.66 -2.70 -4.86
C VAL A 52 -20.02 -3.13 -4.33
N GLU A 53 -20.83 -2.21 -3.79
CA GLU A 53 -22.22 -2.50 -3.36
C GLU A 53 -23.06 -3.06 -4.50
N GLN A 54 -22.92 -2.50 -5.70
CA GLN A 54 -23.64 -2.94 -6.89
C GLN A 54 -23.37 -4.42 -7.25
N LEU A 55 -22.18 -4.96 -6.95
CA LEU A 55 -21.84 -6.36 -7.20
C LEU A 55 -22.65 -7.35 -6.34
N PHE A 56 -23.24 -6.87 -5.24
CA PHE A 56 -24.02 -7.66 -4.28
C PHE A 56 -25.53 -7.45 -4.42
N ILE A 57 -25.99 -6.54 -5.27
CA ILE A 57 -27.41 -6.36 -5.56
C ILE A 57 -28.01 -7.69 -6.03
N GLY A 58 -29.09 -8.12 -5.39
CA GLY A 58 -29.81 -9.35 -5.73
C GLY A 58 -29.11 -10.66 -5.30
N LYS A 59 -27.97 -10.60 -4.60
CA LYS A 59 -27.29 -11.77 -4.06
C LYS A 59 -27.58 -11.92 -2.56
N ASN A 60 -26.76 -11.26 -1.74
CA ASN A 60 -26.86 -11.32 -0.29
C ASN A 60 -27.19 -9.93 0.25
N ARG A 61 -27.94 -9.89 1.35
CA ARG A 61 -28.15 -8.64 2.09
C ARG A 61 -26.82 -8.21 2.72
N ILE A 62 -26.26 -7.13 2.20
CA ILE A 62 -25.12 -6.42 2.78
C ILE A 62 -25.59 -5.03 3.22
N GLU A 63 -25.05 -4.52 4.31
CA GLU A 63 -25.34 -3.15 4.76
C GLU A 63 -24.39 -2.15 4.10
N TYR A 64 -23.10 -2.50 3.99
CA TYR A 64 -22.07 -1.67 3.37
C TYR A 64 -21.05 -2.55 2.65
N ALA A 65 -20.53 -2.08 1.52
CA ALA A 65 -19.37 -2.68 0.87
C ALA A 65 -18.46 -1.61 0.28
N THR A 66 -17.15 -1.83 0.34
CA THR A 66 -16.16 -0.88 -0.18
C THR A 66 -14.87 -1.60 -0.58
N ALA A 67 -14.00 -0.92 -1.31
CA ALA A 67 -12.67 -1.41 -1.66
C ALA A 67 -11.66 -0.29 -1.39
N TYR A 68 -10.62 -0.54 -0.61
CA TYR A 68 -9.69 0.53 -0.23
C TYR A 68 -8.83 1.04 -1.39
N LEU A 69 -8.29 0.12 -2.20
CA LEU A 69 -7.39 0.40 -3.32
C LEU A 69 -7.89 -0.23 -4.62
N ARG A 70 -7.73 0.49 -5.73
CA ARG A 70 -7.99 -0.04 -7.07
C ARG A 70 -6.79 -0.84 -7.58
N TYR A 71 -7.05 -2.07 -8.01
CA TYR A 71 -6.04 -2.93 -8.62
C TYR A 71 -5.91 -2.65 -10.13
N GLU A 72 -4.68 -2.51 -10.60
CA GLU A 72 -4.36 -2.42 -12.03
C GLU A 72 -3.15 -3.31 -12.34
N LYS A 73 -3.22 -4.04 -13.45
CA LYS A 73 -2.12 -4.90 -13.90
C LYS A 73 -0.91 -4.03 -14.30
N GLY A 74 0.26 -4.39 -13.80
CA GLY A 74 1.50 -3.61 -13.88
C GLY A 74 1.55 -2.41 -12.93
N GLY A 75 0.51 -2.17 -12.14
CA GLY A 75 0.40 -1.00 -11.27
C GLY A 75 1.03 -1.17 -9.88
N LYS A 76 1.05 -0.06 -9.13
CA LYS A 76 1.62 0.00 -7.77
C LYS A 76 1.01 -1.03 -6.83
N VAL A 77 -0.32 -1.16 -6.85
CA VAL A 77 -1.06 -2.09 -5.97
C VAL A 77 -0.71 -3.55 -6.26
N GLN A 78 -0.42 -3.91 -7.52
CA GLN A 78 0.04 -5.25 -7.83
C GLN A 78 1.38 -5.54 -7.16
N SER A 79 2.33 -4.60 -7.20
CA SER A 79 3.62 -4.76 -6.51
C SER A 79 3.46 -4.93 -5.00
N LEU A 80 2.51 -4.22 -4.39
CA LEU A 80 2.19 -4.35 -2.96
C LEU A 80 1.60 -5.73 -2.64
N ILE A 81 0.59 -6.16 -3.39
CA ILE A 81 -0.03 -7.49 -3.23
C ILE A 81 1.00 -8.61 -3.43
N HIS A 82 1.90 -8.47 -4.42
CA HIS A 82 2.96 -9.44 -4.64
C HIS A 82 3.90 -9.52 -3.42
N SER A 83 4.27 -8.37 -2.84
CA SER A 83 5.10 -8.35 -1.63
C SER A 83 4.39 -9.00 -0.44
N LEU A 84 3.08 -8.78 -0.29
CA LEU A 84 2.29 -9.40 0.78
C LEU A 84 2.19 -10.91 0.60
N LYS A 85 1.85 -11.38 -0.61
CA LYS A 85 1.58 -12.80 -0.87
C LYS A 85 2.83 -13.68 -0.93
N TYR A 86 3.93 -13.16 -1.49
CA TYR A 86 5.08 -13.99 -1.87
C TYR A 86 6.36 -13.69 -1.09
N HIS A 87 6.43 -12.56 -0.38
CA HIS A 87 7.62 -12.16 0.39
C HIS A 87 7.35 -12.02 1.89
N ASP A 88 6.22 -12.55 2.39
CA ASP A 88 5.80 -12.50 3.81
C ASP A 88 5.93 -11.10 4.45
N ASN A 89 5.71 -10.03 3.66
CA ASN A 89 5.91 -8.67 4.13
C ASN A 89 4.74 -8.17 4.98
N LYS A 90 4.63 -8.68 6.20
CA LYS A 90 3.56 -8.34 7.15
C LYS A 90 3.57 -6.87 7.56
N GLU A 91 4.76 -6.26 7.67
CA GLU A 91 4.92 -4.83 7.95
C GLU A 91 4.20 -3.95 6.93
N LEU A 92 4.28 -4.30 5.65
CA LEU A 92 3.51 -3.60 4.61
C LEU A 92 2.00 -3.75 4.82
N GLY A 93 1.53 -4.88 5.34
CA GLY A 93 0.13 -5.08 5.69
C GLY A 93 -0.31 -4.16 6.83
N TYR A 94 0.47 -4.13 7.92
CA TYR A 94 0.21 -3.23 9.05
C TYR A 94 0.24 -1.75 8.64
N LEU A 95 1.13 -1.36 7.71
CA LEU A 95 1.18 0.00 7.18
C LEU A 95 -0.09 0.38 6.40
N LEU A 96 -0.68 -0.55 5.64
CA LEU A 96 -1.85 -0.28 4.80
C LEU A 96 -3.18 -0.33 5.56
N GLY A 97 -3.20 -0.97 6.74
CA GLY A 97 -4.40 -1.20 7.54
C GLY A 97 -4.97 -2.61 7.36
#